data_AF-A0A849TJT2-F1
#
_entry.id   AF-A0A849TJT2-F1
#
_cell.length_a   1.000
_cell.length_b   1.000
_cell.length_c   1.000
_cell.angle_alpha   90.00
_cell.angle_beta   90.00
_cell.angle_gamma   90.00
#
_symmetry.space_group_name_H-M   'P 1'
#
loop_
_entity.id
_entity.type
_entity.pdbx_description
1 polymer ?
#
loop_
_entity_poly.entity_id
_entity_poly.type
_entity_poly.pdbx_seq_one_letter_code
_entity_poly.pdbx_strand_id
1 'polypeptide(L)' 'MASMLQSTSAAAVLKDVDATNDPRGALRRVRELRVAAEERGETVPELISKLERELTEDCIAESQGR' A
#
# COMPACT_ATOMS: atom_id res chain seq x y z
N MET A 1 16.37 -23.01 -7.42
CA MET A 1 15.03 -22.89 -8.04
C MET A 1 14.57 -21.46 -7.87
N ALA A 2 13.96 -20.90 -8.91
CA ALA A 2 13.82 -19.48 -9.17
C ALA A 2 13.18 -18.71 -8.00
N SER A 3 13.88 -17.67 -7.56
CA SER A 3 13.31 -16.59 -6.77
C SER A 3 12.26 -15.90 -7.65
N MET A 4 10.99 -16.27 -7.48
CA MET A 4 9.88 -15.47 -7.98
C MET A 4 9.78 -14.25 -7.08
N LEU A 5 10.68 -13.28 -7.26
CA LEU A 5 10.42 -11.91 -6.86
C LEU A 5 9.25 -11.46 -7.74
N GLN A 6 8.03 -11.75 -7.28
CA GLN A 6 6.80 -11.17 -7.81
C GLN A 6 7.05 -9.68 -7.86
N SER A 7 7.31 -9.20 -9.07
CA SER A 7 7.40 -7.78 -9.36
C SER A 7 5.96 -7.28 -9.34
N THR A 8 5.38 -7.18 -8.14
CA THR A 8 4.17 -6.43 -7.89
C THR A 8 4.54 -4.97 -8.14
N SER A 9 4.39 -4.58 -9.41
CA SER A 9 4.56 -3.19 -9.81
C SER A 9 3.62 -2.33 -8.96
N ALA A 10 4.04 -1.12 -8.61
CA ALA A 10 3.22 -0.21 -7.82
C ALA A 10 1.79 -0.08 -8.39
N ALA A 11 1.65 -0.13 -9.72
CA ALA A 11 0.36 -0.14 -10.42
C ALA A 11 -0.56 -1.32 -10.06
N ALA A 12 -0.02 -2.53 -9.86
CA ALA A 12 -0.82 -3.69 -9.48
C ALA A 12 -1.36 -3.56 -8.05
N VAL A 13 -0.53 -3.07 -7.13
CA VAL A 13 -0.95 -2.83 -5.74
C VAL A 13 -1.97 -1.70 -5.67
N LEU A 14 -1.81 -0.63 -6.45
CA LEU A 14 -2.78 0.46 -6.51
C LEU A 14 -4.15 -0.02 -6.98
N LYS A 15 -4.20 -0.87 -8.02
CA LYS A 15 -5.44 -1.45 -8.52
C LYS A 15 -6.09 -2.40 -7.51
N ASP A 16 -5.28 -3.18 -6.80
CA ASP A 16 -5.75 -4.08 -5.75
C ASP A 16 -6.27 -3.32 -4.51
N VAL A 17 -5.62 -2.21 -4.15
CA VAL A 17 -6.05 -1.31 -3.07
C VAL A 17 -7.40 -0.71 -3.39
N ASP A 18 -7.58 -0.20 -4.62
CA ASP A 18 -8.85 0.38 -5.09
C ASP A 18 -9.98 -0.66 -5.17
N ALA A 19 -9.65 -1.94 -5.39
CA ALA A 19 -10.60 -3.04 -5.47
C ALA A 19 -10.95 -3.69 -4.12
N THR A 20 -10.24 -3.35 -3.03
CA THR A 20 -10.35 -4.03 -1.74
C THR A 20 -11.16 -3.19 -0.74
N ASN A 21 -12.24 -3.76 -0.20
CA ASN A 21 -13.05 -3.17 0.88
C ASN A 21 -12.41 -3.32 2.29
N ASP A 22 -11.13 -3.70 2.37
CA ASP A 22 -10.38 -3.86 3.62
C ASP A 22 -9.28 -2.80 3.71
N PRO A 23 -9.52 -1.66 4.40
CA PRO A 23 -8.54 -0.58 4.48
C PRO A 23 -7.26 -1.01 5.22
N ARG A 24 -7.33 -1.99 6.13
CA ARG A 24 -6.16 -2.49 6.86
C ARG A 24 -5.25 -3.32 5.96
N GLY A 25 -5.83 -4.21 5.17
CA GLY A 25 -5.11 -5.01 4.17
C GLY A 25 -4.47 -4.14 3.10
N ALA A 26 -5.20 -3.13 2.63
CA ALA A 26 -4.70 -2.13 1.68
C ALA A 26 -3.54 -1.31 2.26
N LEU A 27 -3.68 -0.79 3.49
CA LEU A 27 -2.65 0.02 4.16
C LEU A 27 -1.33 -0.74 4.31
N ARG A 28 -1.42 -2.04 4.67
CA ARG A 28 -0.24 -2.90 4.80
C ARG A 28 0.53 -3.00 3.49
N ARG A 29 -0.15 -3.23 2.36
CA ARG A 29 0.50 -3.36 1.05
C ARG A 29 1.15 -2.05 0.58
N VAL A 30 0.48 -0.91 0.84
CA VAL A 30 1.04 0.42 0.54
C VAL A 30 2.32 0.67 1.33
N ARG A 31 2.36 0.30 2.61
CA ARG A 31 3.59 0.37 3.43
C ARG A 31 4.69 -0.54 2.93
N GLU A 32 4.38 -1.78 2.56
CA GLU A 32 5.35 -2.71 1.98
C GLU A 32 5.97 -2.14 0.69
N LEU A 33 5.17 -1.51 -0.17
CA LEU A 33 5.68 -0.81 -1.35
C LEU A 33 6.58 0.36 -1.01
N ARG A 34 6.17 1.18 -0.04
CA ARG A 34 6.96 2.33 0.41
C ARG A 34 8.32 1.88 0.94
N VAL A 35 8.34 0.89 1.82
CA VAL A 35 9.58 0.30 2.35
C VAL A 35 10.43 -0.26 1.21
N ALA A 36 9.84 -0.99 0.28
CA ALA A 36 10.58 -1.54 -0.85
C ALA A 36 11.15 -0.45 -1.79
N ALA A 37 10.50 0.71 -1.91
CA ALA A 37 11.02 1.86 -2.65
C ALA A 37 12.17 2.53 -1.88
N GLU A 38 12.01 2.73 -0.56
CA GLU A 38 13.05 3.28 0.32
C GLU A 38 14.31 2.38 0.36
N GLU A 39 14.14 1.05 0.44
CA GLU A 39 15.23 0.07 0.40
C GLU A 39 15.99 0.09 -0.94
N ARG A 40 15.29 0.42 -2.04
CA ARG A 40 15.90 0.59 -3.36
C ARG A 40 16.53 1.97 -3.56
N GLY A 41 16.39 2.89 -2.59
CA GLY A 41 16.80 4.29 -2.74
C GLY A 41 15.97 5.04 -3.78
N GLU A 42 14.79 4.51 -4.13
CA GLU A 42 13.86 5.14 -5.06
C GLU A 42 13.01 6.18 -4.33
N THR A 43 12.67 7.26 -5.04
CA THR A 43 11.75 8.26 -4.48
C THR A 43 10.37 7.64 -4.37
N VAL A 44 9.81 7.63 -3.15
CA VAL A 44 8.44 7.19 -2.90
C VAL A 44 7.49 8.10 -3.69
N PRO A 45 6.65 7.56 -4.59
CA PRO A 45 5.68 8.36 -5.33
C PRO A 45 4.71 9.07 -4.38
N GLU A 46 4.39 10.32 -4.66
CA GLU A 46 3.45 11.13 -3.85
C GLU A 46 2.07 10.44 -3.72
N LEU A 47 1.66 9.70 -4.75
CA LEU A 47 0.45 8.88 -4.74
C LEU A 47 0.46 7.81 -3.63
N ILE A 48 1.61 7.18 -3.36
CA ILE A 48 1.75 6.18 -2.27
C ILE A 48 1.60 6.88 -0.92
N SER A 49 2.23 8.04 -0.73
CA SER A 49 2.09 8.81 0.52
C SER A 49 0.67 9.28 0.76
N LYS A 50 -0.04 9.69 -0.29
CA LYS A 50 -1.45 10.08 -0.21
C LYS A 50 -2.35 8.91 0.17
N LEU A 51 -2.19 7.77 -0.49
CA LEU A 51 -2.95 6.55 -0.18
C LEU A 51 -2.67 6.02 1.23
N GLU A 52 -1.42 6.06 1.69
CA GLU A 52 -1.09 5.66 3.05
C GLU A 52 -1.87 6.49 4.08
N ARG A 53 -2.00 7.80 3.82
CA ARG A 53 -2.76 8.70 4.68
C ARG A 53 -4.26 8.41 4.66
N GLU A 54 -4.86 8.32 3.47
CA GLU A 54 -6.31 8.04 3.31
C GLU A 54 -6.69 6.71 3.98
N LEU A 55 -5.94 5.65 3.71
CA LEU A 55 -6.18 4.34 4.32
C LEU A 55 -5.95 4.33 5.83
N THR A 56 -5.04 5.16 6.34
CA THR A 56 -4.85 5.33 7.79
C THR A 56 -6.07 5.99 8.42
N GLU A 57 -6.62 7.02 7.78
CA GLU A 57 -7.85 7.70 8.24
C GLU A 57 -9.05 6.72 8.22
N ASP A 58 -9.19 5.91 7.18
CA ASP A 58 -10.24 4.87 7.09
C ASP A 58 -10.08 3.78 8.16
N CYS A 59 -8.86 3.29 8.38
CA CYS A 59 -8.58 2.31 9.43
C CYS A 59 -8.95 2.83 10.84
N ILE A 60 -8.69 4.12 11.09
CA ILE A 60 -9.05 4.77 12.34
C ILE A 60 -10.57 4.89 12.45
N ALA A 61 -11.25 5.32 11.38
CA ALA A 61 -12.71 5.45 11.35
C ALA A 61 -13.43 4.12 11.61
N GLU A 62 -12.96 3.01 11.01
CA GLU A 62 -13.50 1.68 11.27
C GLU A 62 -13.25 1.23 12.73
N SER A 63 -12.06 1.51 13.25
CA SER A 63 -11.70 1.10 14.62
C SER A 63 -12.46 1.89 15.70
N GLN A 64 -13.02 3.05 15.35
CA GLN A 64 -13.85 3.88 16.23
C GLN A 64 -15.36 3.54 16.16
N GLY A 65 -15.76 2.54 15.37
CA GLY A 65 -17.13 2.02 15.37
C GLY A 65 -18.13 2.93 14.67
N ARG A 66 -18.00 3.06 13.34
CA ARG A 66 -19.13 3.40 12.48
C ARG A 66 -20.02 2.18 12.25
#